data_AF-A0A2P5XWZ0-F1
#
_entry.id   AF-A0A2P5XWZ0-F1
#
_cell.length_a   1.000
_cell.length_b   1.000
_cell.length_c   1.000
_cell.angle_alpha   90.00
_cell.angle_beta   90.00
_cell.angle_gamma   90.00
#
_symmetry.space_group_name_H-M   'P 1'
#
loop_
_entity.id
_entity.type
_entity.pdbx_description
1 polymer ?
#
loop_
_entity_poly.entity_id
_entity_poly.type
_entity_poly.pdbx_seq_one_letter_code
_entity_poly.pdbx_strand_id
1 'polypeptide(L)'
;MAISNTLLATLLISLLLLIGFVESSSDPMVIANMVEQSFTDDKIDCDEACKERCKLSSRPNLCKRACGTCCDRCNCVPPGTSGNYDVCPCYRDMTTHGGKHKCP
;
A
#
# COMPACT_ATOMS: atom_id res chain seq x y z
N MET A 1 0.96 61.45 21.94
CA MET A 1 0.84 60.03 22.36
C MET A 1 0.13 59.19 21.28
N ALA A 2 0.58 59.23 20.03
CA ALA A 2 -0.04 58.49 18.91
C ALA A 2 0.89 57.39 18.35
N ILE A 3 2.19 57.65 18.41
CA ILE A 3 3.26 56.76 17.94
C ILE A 3 3.33 55.43 18.73
N SER A 4 2.99 55.44 20.01
CA SER A 4 3.02 54.22 20.83
C SER A 4 1.90 53.24 20.47
N ASN A 5 0.69 53.74 20.18
CA ASN A 5 -0.44 52.88 19.81
C ASN A 5 -0.31 52.32 18.40
N THR A 6 0.30 53.07 17.47
CA THR A 6 0.58 52.57 16.12
C THR A 6 1.66 51.49 16.14
N LEU A 7 2.72 51.66 16.95
CA LEU A 7 3.76 50.64 17.12
C LEU A 7 3.22 49.34 17.75
N LEU A 8 2.35 49.46 18.76
CA LEU A 8 1.69 48.30 19.36
C LEU A 8 0.79 47.57 18.36
N ALA A 9 0.00 48.31 17.58
CA ALA A 9 -0.86 47.72 16.55
C ALA A 9 -0.06 46.99 15.47
N THR A 10 1.05 47.58 15.00
CA THR A 10 1.92 46.93 14.00
C THR A 10 2.60 45.67 14.54
N LEU A 11 2.98 45.66 15.82
CA LEU A 11 3.65 44.53 16.46
C LEU A 11 2.67 43.37 16.67
N LEU A 12 1.42 43.66 17.03
CA LEU A 12 0.35 42.66 17.15
C LEU A 12 -0.06 42.06 15.79
N ILE A 13 -0.17 42.88 14.74
CA ILE A 13 -0.48 42.41 13.38
C ILE A 13 0.65 41.51 12.86
N SER A 14 1.91 41.89 13.08
CA SER A 14 3.06 41.06 12.70
C SER A 14 3.11 39.73 13.46
N LEU A 15 2.70 39.72 14.73
CA LEU A 15 2.63 38.50 15.54
C LEU A 15 1.50 37.57 15.08
N LEU A 16 0.33 38.11 14.73
CA LEU A 16 -0.80 37.35 14.20
C LEU A 16 -0.48 36.69 12.84
N LEU A 17 0.26 37.38 11.96
CA LEU A 17 0.70 36.82 10.69
C LEU A 17 1.65 35.64 10.90
N LEU A 18 2.59 35.73 11.85
CA LEU A 18 3.52 34.63 12.18
C LEU A 18 2.80 33.38 12.73
N ILE A 19 1.74 33.56 13.52
CA ILE A 19 0.95 32.44 14.07
C ILE A 19 0.13 31.75 12.96
N GLY A 20 -0.39 32.50 11.98
CA GLY A 20 -1.19 31.95 10.88
C GLY A 20 -0.42 31.09 9.87
N PHE A 21 0.91 31.26 9.74
CA PHE A 21 1.72 30.40 8.86
C PHE A 21 2.05 29.03 9.47
N VAL A 22 1.95 28.86 10.80
CA VAL A 22 2.27 27.59 11.48
C VAL A 22 1.23 26.51 11.20
N GLU A 23 0.01 26.86 10.78
CA GLU A 23 -1.09 25.90 10.59
C GLU A 23 -1.25 25.40 9.13
N SER A 24 -0.41 25.83 8.18
CA SER A 24 -0.49 25.37 6.78
C SER A 24 0.60 24.37 6.37
N SER A 25 1.41 23.88 7.31
CA SER A 25 2.42 22.84 7.04
C SER A 25 2.37 21.73 8.09
N SER A 26 1.18 21.18 8.29
CA SER A 26 1.03 19.84 8.83
C SER A 26 0.42 18.94 7.75
N ASP A 27 1.21 18.64 6.72
CA ASP A 27 1.16 17.27 6.20
C ASP A 27 1.83 16.42 7.27
N PRO A 28 1.12 15.56 8.02
CA PRO A 28 1.81 14.57 8.83
C PRO A 28 2.63 13.68 7.89
N MET A 29 3.95 13.77 7.98
CA MET A 29 4.85 12.73 7.50
C MET A 29 4.58 11.48 8.34
N VAL A 30 3.61 10.67 7.91
CA VAL A 30 3.31 9.36 8.50
C VAL A 30 4.47 8.42 8.12
N ILE A 31 5.52 8.37 8.95
CA ILE A 31 6.35 7.17 9.03
C ILE A 31 5.66 6.24 10.01
N ALA A 32 4.60 5.58 9.53
CA ALA A 32 4.08 4.37 10.15
C ALA A 32 4.79 3.18 9.51
N ASN A 33 5.96 2.82 10.04
CA ASN A 33 6.39 1.43 9.98
C ASN A 33 5.60 0.67 11.04
N MET A 34 4.38 0.32 10.69
CA MET A 34 3.58 -0.69 11.34
C MET A 34 2.69 -1.25 10.25
N VAL A 35 2.65 -2.57 10.19
CA VAL A 35 1.84 -3.38 9.29
C VAL A 35 0.37 -2.99 9.52
N GLU A 36 -0.07 -1.91 8.89
CA GLU A 36 -1.47 -1.64 8.63
C GLU A 36 -1.86 -2.59 7.51
N GLN A 37 -2.29 -3.78 7.92
CA GLN A 37 -3.18 -4.57 7.11
C GLN A 37 -4.53 -3.86 7.11
N SER A 38 -4.58 -2.74 6.39
CA SER A 38 -5.82 -2.08 6.03
C SER A 38 -6.53 -3.03 5.07
N PHE A 39 -7.56 -3.70 5.58
CA PHE A 39 -8.62 -4.26 4.75
C PHE A 39 -9.46 -3.10 4.21
N THR A 40 -8.82 -2.19 3.47
CA THR A 40 -9.45 -1.57 2.33
C THR A 40 -9.82 -2.72 1.38
N ASP A 41 -10.98 -2.65 0.73
CA ASP A 41 -11.28 -3.48 -0.44
C ASP A 41 -10.36 -3.06 -1.61
N ASP A 42 -9.05 -3.01 -1.36
CA ASP A 42 -8.01 -2.80 -2.35
C ASP A 42 -7.88 -4.12 -3.08
N LYS A 43 -8.66 -4.24 -4.14
CA LYS A 43 -8.47 -5.30 -5.13
C LYS A 43 -7.01 -5.24 -5.58
N ILE A 44 -6.25 -6.27 -5.20
CA ILE A 44 -4.91 -6.48 -5.71
C ILE A 44 -4.96 -6.52 -7.25
N ASP A 45 -4.00 -5.87 -7.90
CA ASP A 45 -3.79 -6.08 -9.33
C ASP A 45 -3.17 -7.47 -9.54
N CYS A 46 -4.05 -8.44 -9.84
CA CYS A 46 -3.65 -9.80 -10.11
C CYS A 46 -2.74 -9.91 -11.35
N ASP A 47 -2.90 -9.04 -12.35
CA ASP A 47 -2.08 -9.10 -13.57
C ASP A 47 -0.63 -8.72 -13.27
N GLU A 48 -0.42 -7.64 -12.53
CA GLU A 48 0.91 -7.21 -12.12
C GLU A 48 1.54 -8.17 -11.10
N ALA A 49 0.79 -8.58 -10.08
CA ALA A 49 1.30 -9.50 -9.07
C ALA A 49 1.69 -10.86 -9.66
N CYS A 50 0.85 -11.41 -10.55
CA CYS A 50 1.17 -12.66 -11.24
C CYS A 50 2.28 -12.51 -12.27
N LYS A 51 2.49 -11.31 -12.84
CA LYS A 51 3.63 -11.05 -13.71
C LYS A 51 4.95 -11.17 -12.96
N GLU A 52 5.06 -10.60 -11.76
CA GLU A 52 6.26 -10.75 -10.94
C GLU A 52 6.42 -12.18 -10.44
N ARG A 53 5.34 -12.83 -9.95
CA ARG A 53 5.39 -14.23 -9.49
C ARG A 53 5.89 -15.18 -10.57
N CYS A 54 5.45 -14.98 -11.81
CA CYS A 54 5.78 -15.86 -12.94
C CYS A 54 7.01 -15.43 -13.75
N LYS A 55 7.75 -14.41 -13.30
CA LYS A 55 8.86 -13.80 -14.04
C LYS A 55 9.98 -14.77 -14.44
N LEU A 56 10.28 -15.73 -13.57
CA LEU A 56 11.31 -16.75 -13.81
C LEU A 56 10.74 -18.11 -14.25
N SER A 57 9.42 -18.19 -14.48
CA SER A 57 8.80 -19.42 -14.95
C SER A 57 9.23 -19.71 -16.39
N SER A 58 9.64 -20.95 -16.67
CA SER A 58 9.89 -21.42 -18.04
C SER A 58 8.64 -21.42 -18.93
N ARG A 59 7.45 -21.37 -18.32
CA ARG A 59 6.15 -21.35 -19.00
C ARG A 59 5.31 -20.18 -18.47
N PRO A 60 5.69 -18.93 -18.76
CA PRO A 60 5.13 -17.75 -18.09
C PRO A 60 3.62 -17.61 -18.33
N ASN A 61 3.11 -17.93 -19.53
CA ASN A 61 1.69 -17.84 -19.83
C ASN A 61 0.85 -18.88 -19.06
N LEU A 62 1.38 -20.08 -18.86
CA LEU A 62 0.71 -21.12 -18.08
C LEU A 62 0.72 -20.76 -16.58
N CYS A 63 1.87 -20.28 -16.10
CA CYS A 63 2.01 -19.80 -14.72
C CYS A 63 1.04 -18.65 -14.42
N LYS A 64 0.99 -17.62 -15.29
CA LYS A 64 0.10 -16.47 -15.11
C LYS A 64 -1.36 -16.88 -15.08
N ARG A 65 -1.79 -17.82 -15.95
CA ARG A 65 -3.16 -18.35 -15.93
C ARG A 65 -3.51 -19.03 -14.61
N ALA A 66 -2.61 -19.89 -14.10
CA ALA A 66 -2.81 -20.56 -12.82
C ALA A 66 -2.82 -19.56 -11.66
N CYS A 67 -1.85 -18.63 -11.64
CA CYS A 67 -1.75 -17.58 -10.65
C CYS A 67 -3.00 -16.69 -10.64
N GLY A 68 -3.50 -16.27 -11.80
CA GLY A 68 -4.70 -15.43 -11.92
C GLY A 68 -5.92 -16.10 -11.29
N THR A 69 -6.18 -17.38 -11.60
CA THR A 69 -7.29 -18.11 -10.94
C THR A 69 -7.12 -18.21 -9.42
N CYS A 70 -5.88 -18.25 -8.92
CA CYS A 70 -5.60 -18.24 -7.50
C CYS A 70 -5.78 -16.86 -6.87
N CYS A 71 -5.33 -15.83 -7.57
CA CYS A 71 -5.46 -14.44 -7.17
C CYS A 71 -6.93 -14.01 -7.14
N ASP A 72 -7.72 -14.29 -8.19
CA ASP A 72 -9.15 -13.94 -8.24
C ASP A 72 -9.95 -14.55 -7.09
N ARG A 73 -9.54 -15.73 -6.60
CA ARG A 73 -10.22 -16.42 -5.50
C ARG A 73 -9.75 -15.94 -4.13
N CYS A 74 -8.46 -15.68 -3.99
CA CYS A 74 -7.82 -15.44 -2.69
C CYS A 74 -7.48 -13.97 -2.45
N ASN A 75 -7.60 -13.11 -3.47
CA ASN A 75 -7.18 -11.71 -3.52
C ASN A 75 -5.78 -11.48 -2.91
N CYS A 76 -4.86 -12.42 -3.16
CA CYS A 76 -3.53 -12.44 -2.57
C CYS A 76 -2.58 -13.23 -3.48
N VAL A 77 -1.37 -12.71 -3.69
CA VAL A 77 -0.27 -13.41 -4.38
C VAL A 77 0.99 -13.30 -3.51
N PRO A 78 1.65 -14.42 -3.16
CA PRO A 78 2.87 -14.38 -2.37
C PRO A 78 4.00 -13.61 -3.06
N PRO A 79 4.84 -12.86 -2.32
CA PRO A 79 5.96 -12.13 -2.89
C PRO A 79 7.05 -13.06 -3.41
N GLY A 80 7.82 -12.56 -4.39
CA GLY A 80 8.88 -13.32 -5.05
C GLY A 80 8.35 -14.29 -6.11
N THR A 81 9.23 -15.10 -6.68
CA THR A 81 8.93 -16.00 -7.82
C THR A 81 8.69 -17.46 -7.41
N SER A 82 8.93 -17.80 -6.15
CA SER A 82 8.72 -19.12 -5.56
C SER A 82 8.65 -19.00 -4.03
N GLY A 83 7.97 -19.93 -3.36
CA GLY A 83 7.88 -19.94 -1.90
C GLY A 83 7.00 -18.84 -1.31
N ASN A 84 7.20 -18.52 -0.03
CA ASN A 84 6.44 -17.50 0.74
C ASN A 84 4.93 -17.76 0.82
N TYR A 85 4.50 -19.01 0.65
CA TYR A 85 3.08 -19.36 0.63
C TYR A 85 2.37 -19.08 1.96
N ASP A 86 3.10 -18.99 3.08
CA ASP A 86 2.54 -18.67 4.39
C ASP A 86 1.97 -17.25 4.48
N VAL A 87 2.39 -16.35 3.59
CA VAL A 87 1.83 -14.99 3.47
C VAL A 87 0.38 -15.03 2.96
N CYS A 88 0.05 -15.99 2.09
CA CYS A 88 -1.29 -16.15 1.52
C CYS A 88 -1.80 -17.59 1.73
N PRO A 89 -2.37 -17.94 2.90
CA PRO A 89 -2.84 -19.29 3.20
C PRO A 89 -3.86 -19.82 2.18
N CYS A 90 -4.81 -19.00 1.72
CA CYS A 90 -5.77 -19.40 0.67
C CYS A 90 -5.06 -19.81 -0.64
N TYR A 91 -4.02 -19.08 -1.04
CA TYR A 91 -3.22 -19.37 -2.23
C TYR A 91 -2.43 -20.67 -2.07
N ARG A 92 -1.87 -20.90 -0.87
CA ARG A 92 -1.16 -22.12 -0.49
C ARG A 92 -2.06 -23.37 -0.53
N ASP A 93 -3.25 -23.27 0.03
CA ASP A 93 -4.11 -24.43 0.31
C ASP A 93 -4.98 -24.81 -0.90
N MET A 94 -4.91 -24.03 -1.99
CA MET A 94 -5.61 -24.32 -3.23
C MET A 94 -5.05 -25.54 -3.96
N THR A 95 -5.93 -26.51 -4.19
CA THR A 95 -5.63 -27.74 -4.93
C THR A 95 -6.45 -27.87 -6.20
N THR A 96 -5.92 -28.64 -7.15
CA THR A 96 -6.65 -29.14 -8.30
C THR A 96 -7.62 -30.26 -7.88
N HIS A 97 -8.52 -30.67 -8.76
CA HIS A 97 -9.42 -31.80 -8.50
C HIS A 97 -8.66 -33.10 -8.17
N GLY A 98 -7.44 -33.27 -8.70
CA GLY A 98 -6.56 -34.40 -8.41
C GLY A 98 -5.71 -34.26 -7.14
N GLY A 99 -6.02 -33.30 -6.25
CA GLY A 99 -5.34 -33.13 -4.96
C GLY A 99 -3.92 -32.53 -5.04
N LYS A 100 -3.43 -32.19 -6.23
CA LYS A 100 -2.13 -31.51 -6.40
C LYS A 100 -2.27 -30.02 -6.12
N HIS A 101 -1.25 -29.41 -5.52
CA HIS A 101 -1.15 -27.97 -5.37
C HIS A 101 -1.33 -27.27 -6.72
N LYS A 102 -2.23 -26.28 -6.75
CA LYS A 102 -2.69 -25.65 -8.00
C LYS A 102 -1.88 -24.41 -8.37
N CYS A 103 -1.50 -23.62 -7.37
CA CYS A 103 -0.95 -22.28 -7.59
C CYS A 103 0.58 -22.34 -7.78
N PRO A 104 1.16 -21.40 -8.55
CA PRO A 104 2.60 -21.34 -8.78
C PRO A 104 3.43 -20.81 -7.59
#